data_AF-A0A9J7JHR0-F1
#
_entry.id   AF-A0A9J7JHR0-F1
#
_cell.length_a   1.000
_cell.length_b   1.000
_cell.length_c   1.000
_cell.angle_alpha   90.00
_cell.angle_beta   90.00
_cell.angle_gamma   90.00
#
_symmetry.space_group_name_H-M   'P 1'
#
loop_
_entity.id
_entity.type
_entity.pdbx_description
1 polymer ?
#
loop_
_entity_poly.entity_id
_entity_poly.type
_entity_poly.pdbx_seq_one_letter_code
_entity_poly.pdbx_strand_id
1 'polypeptide(L)'
;MASELCKTISVARLEKHKNLFLNYRNLHHFPLELLKDEGLQHLERLYMKRNSLTTLPENLAQKLPNLVELYLHSNNIVVVPEAIGSLVKLQCLDLSDNALEIVCPEIGRLRALRHLRLANNQLQFLPPGDPSEQLVRHFLIETGPKDVKIKGCPTEPYFGSLSALVSQHSISPISLPCCLRIPSKDPLEETPEAPVPTNMSTAADLLRQGAACSVLYLTSVETESLTGPQAVARASSAALSCSPNPVPAIVHFKVSAQGITLTDNQRKLFFRRHYPVNSITFSSTDPQDRRWTNPDGTTSKIFGFVAKKPGSPWENVCHLFEELDPDQPANAIVTFITKVLLGQRK
;
A
#
# COMPACT_ATOMS: atom_id res chain seq x y z
N MET A 1 0.54 -7.57 50.36
CA MET A 1 0.67 -7.00 49.00
C MET A 1 -0.40 -5.96 48.68
N ALA A 2 -1.71 -6.21 48.88
CA ALA A 2 -2.78 -5.25 48.55
C ALA A 2 -2.62 -3.86 49.21
N SER A 3 -2.21 -3.80 50.49
CA SER A 3 -1.96 -2.54 51.22
C SER A 3 -0.85 -1.68 50.60
N GLU A 4 0.21 -2.30 50.10
CA GLU A 4 1.36 -1.58 49.53
C GLU A 4 1.03 -1.06 48.12
N LEU A 5 0.32 -1.88 47.33
CA LEU A 5 -0.16 -1.50 46.01
C LEU A 5 -1.10 -0.27 46.08
N CYS A 6 -2.07 -0.28 47.01
CA CYS A 6 -2.94 0.87 47.23
C CYS A 6 -2.14 2.12 47.58
N LYS A 7 -1.15 2.02 48.48
CA LYS A 7 -0.28 3.15 48.84
C LYS A 7 0.48 3.69 47.63
N THR A 8 1.12 2.82 46.84
CA THR A 8 1.84 3.25 45.62
C THR A 8 0.92 3.98 44.65
N ILE A 9 -0.29 3.47 44.43
CA ILE A 9 -1.28 4.09 43.53
C ILE A 9 -1.75 5.44 44.09
N SER A 10 -2.02 5.53 45.39
CA SER A 10 -2.41 6.78 46.03
C SER A 10 -1.32 7.85 45.94
N VAL A 11 -0.05 7.48 46.14
CA VAL A 11 1.09 8.40 45.98
C VAL A 11 1.21 8.85 44.54
N ALA A 12 1.16 7.94 43.57
CA ALA A 12 1.23 8.28 42.15
C ALA A 12 0.11 9.23 41.71
N ARG A 13 -1.09 9.09 42.29
CA ARG A 13 -2.23 10.00 42.07
C ARG A 13 -1.98 11.38 42.67
N LEU A 14 -1.57 11.44 43.94
CA LEU A 14 -1.35 12.71 44.65
C LEU A 14 -0.21 13.53 44.01
N GLU A 15 0.89 12.84 43.67
CA GLU A 15 2.09 13.45 43.11
C GLU A 15 2.08 13.55 41.58
N LYS A 16 0.98 13.14 40.93
CA LYS A 16 0.78 13.28 39.48
C LYS A 16 1.89 12.62 38.65
N HIS A 17 2.28 11.41 39.04
CA HIS A 17 3.36 10.69 38.37
C HIS A 17 3.04 10.42 36.91
N LYS A 18 4.03 10.66 36.05
CA LYS A 18 3.96 10.31 34.62
C LYS A 18 4.28 8.85 34.36
N ASN A 19 5.01 8.19 35.25
CA ASN A 19 5.47 6.81 35.08
C ASN A 19 5.07 6.00 36.31
N LEU A 20 4.47 4.82 36.10
CA LEU A 20 4.09 3.92 37.18
C LEU A 20 4.58 2.50 36.92
N PHE A 21 5.30 1.94 37.89
CA PHE A 21 5.93 0.63 37.80
C PHE A 21 5.25 -0.37 38.75
N LEU A 22 4.52 -1.33 38.18
CA LEU A 22 3.82 -2.41 38.88
C LEU A 22 4.26 -3.79 38.36
N ASN A 23 5.50 -3.89 37.89
CA ASN A 23 6.11 -5.12 37.38
C ASN A 23 6.35 -6.12 38.52
N TYR A 24 6.27 -7.43 38.25
CA TYR A 24 6.66 -8.48 39.22
C TYR A 24 5.88 -8.45 40.54
N ARG A 25 4.59 -8.13 40.51
CA ARG A 25 3.75 -7.99 41.71
C ARG A 25 2.79 -9.17 41.94
N ASN A 26 2.92 -10.25 41.16
CA ASN A 26 2.02 -11.41 41.16
C ASN A 26 0.53 -11.00 41.08
N LEU A 27 0.23 -9.99 40.25
CA LEU A 27 -1.14 -9.53 40.06
C LEU A 27 -1.89 -10.50 39.14
N HIS A 28 -2.97 -11.09 39.64
CA HIS A 28 -3.87 -11.93 38.84
C HIS A 28 -4.93 -11.11 38.09
N HIS A 29 -5.24 -9.91 38.59
CA HIS A 29 -6.24 -9.01 38.02
C HIS A 29 -5.68 -7.60 37.93
N PHE A 30 -6.19 -6.83 36.97
CA PHE A 30 -5.83 -5.42 36.84
C PHE A 30 -6.30 -4.67 38.10
N PRO A 31 -5.44 -3.87 38.75
CA PRO A 31 -5.81 -3.18 39.98
C PRO A 31 -6.80 -2.05 39.69
N LEU A 32 -8.08 -2.30 40.02
CA LEU A 32 -9.17 -1.36 39.78
C LEU A 32 -8.99 -0.05 40.56
N GLU A 33 -8.15 -0.04 41.59
CA GLU A 33 -7.70 1.17 42.29
C GLU A 33 -7.12 2.22 41.33
N LEU A 34 -6.46 1.82 40.24
CA LEU A 34 -5.98 2.75 39.21
C LEU A 34 -7.11 3.50 38.49
N LEU A 35 -8.30 2.90 38.46
CA LEU A 35 -9.46 3.37 37.70
C LEU A 35 -10.51 4.06 38.56
N LYS A 36 -10.33 4.06 39.90
CA LYS A 36 -11.21 4.77 40.84
C LYS A 36 -11.14 6.27 40.62
N ASP A 37 -12.21 6.96 40.99
CA ASP A 37 -12.36 8.42 40.92
C ASP A 37 -12.09 8.94 39.50
N GLU A 38 -11.33 10.03 39.35
CA GLU A 38 -10.88 10.56 38.06
C GLU A 38 -9.77 9.73 37.40
N GLY A 39 -9.33 8.60 37.98
CA GLY A 39 -8.21 7.82 37.44
C GLY A 39 -6.84 8.49 37.67
N LEU A 40 -5.86 8.20 36.81
CA LEU A 40 -4.52 8.82 36.85
C LEU A 40 -4.30 9.67 35.59
N GLN A 41 -4.88 10.87 35.60
CA GLN A 41 -4.91 11.79 34.46
C GLN A 41 -3.52 12.26 33.98
N HIS A 42 -2.48 12.17 34.82
CA HIS A 42 -1.11 12.57 34.44
C HIS A 42 -0.22 11.40 34.00
N LEU A 43 -0.73 10.17 34.05
CA LEU A 43 0.05 8.99 33.74
C LEU A 43 0.26 8.86 32.23
N GLU A 44 1.53 8.80 31.83
CA GLU A 44 1.97 8.63 30.44
C GLU A 44 2.54 7.23 30.20
N ARG A 45 3.16 6.59 31.20
CA ARG A 45 3.77 5.26 31.06
C ARG A 45 3.35 4.32 32.18
N LEU A 46 2.77 3.19 31.80
CA LEU A 46 2.36 2.14 32.73
C LEU A 46 3.12 0.85 32.44
N TYR A 47 3.84 0.36 33.44
CA TYR A 47 4.59 -0.90 33.37
C TYR A 47 3.95 -1.93 34.28
N MET A 48 3.45 -3.02 33.70
CA MET A 48 2.78 -4.11 34.40
C MET A 48 3.28 -5.49 33.93
N LYS A 49 4.53 -5.58 33.46
CA LYS A 49 5.10 -6.81 32.93
C LYS A 49 5.32 -7.88 34.00
N ARG A 50 5.34 -9.14 33.60
CA ARG A 50 5.62 -10.30 34.48
C ARG A 50 4.68 -10.32 35.69
N ASN A 51 3.39 -10.27 35.39
CA ASN A 51 2.30 -10.55 36.34
C ASN A 51 1.51 -11.76 35.80
N SER A 52 0.29 -11.97 36.27
CA SER A 52 -0.59 -13.06 35.83
C SER A 52 -1.96 -12.53 35.40
N LEU A 53 -1.98 -11.32 34.81
CA LEU A 53 -3.20 -10.66 34.36
C LEU A 53 -3.85 -11.47 33.23
N THR A 54 -5.16 -11.68 33.30
CA THR A 54 -5.93 -12.40 32.27
C THR A 54 -6.75 -11.49 31.36
N THR A 55 -7.13 -10.31 31.86
CA THR A 55 -7.94 -9.33 31.14
C THR A 55 -7.53 -7.90 31.50
N LEU A 56 -7.93 -6.95 30.66
CA LEU A 56 -7.86 -5.51 30.95
C LEU A 56 -9.29 -4.95 31.09
N PRO A 57 -9.49 -3.91 31.91
CA PRO A 57 -10.80 -3.33 32.16
C PRO A 57 -11.28 -2.44 31.00
N GLU A 58 -12.58 -2.49 30.69
CA GLU A 58 -13.20 -1.72 29.59
C GLU A 58 -13.06 -0.20 29.74
N ASN A 59 -12.99 0.32 30.96
CA ASN A 59 -12.85 1.76 31.22
C ASN A 59 -11.38 2.23 31.32
N LEU A 60 -10.40 1.38 30.98
CA LEU A 60 -8.97 1.70 31.05
C LEU A 60 -8.64 3.01 30.31
N ALA A 61 -9.09 3.12 29.06
CA ALA A 61 -8.80 4.27 28.22
C ALA A 61 -9.45 5.57 28.71
N GLN A 62 -10.62 5.47 29.32
CA GLN A 62 -11.32 6.62 29.92
C GLN A 62 -10.58 7.14 31.15
N LYS A 63 -10.03 6.25 31.99
CA LYS A 63 -9.40 6.61 33.27
C LYS A 63 -7.91 6.91 33.15
N LEU A 64 -7.26 6.50 32.05
CA LEU A 64 -5.86 6.76 31.75
C LEU A 64 -5.70 7.36 30.33
N PRO A 65 -6.37 8.49 30.02
CA PRO A 65 -6.48 9.00 28.65
C PRO A 65 -5.16 9.54 28.08
N ASN A 66 -4.15 9.75 28.92
CA ASN A 66 -2.86 10.33 28.56
C ASN A 66 -1.74 9.29 28.38
N LEU A 67 -2.06 8.00 28.37
CA LEU A 67 -1.06 6.96 28.15
C LEU A 67 -0.39 7.08 26.77
N VAL A 68 0.94 7.05 26.81
CA VAL A 68 1.86 7.05 25.67
C VAL A 68 2.53 5.68 25.56
N GLU A 69 2.84 5.02 26.67
CA GLU A 69 3.46 3.69 26.67
C GLU A 69 2.76 2.75 27.66
N LEU A 70 2.37 1.57 27.18
CA LEU A 70 1.73 0.53 27.97
C LEU A 70 2.48 -0.80 27.79
N TYR A 71 3.13 -1.26 28.87
CA TYR A 71 3.89 -2.51 28.87
C TYR A 71 3.20 -3.58 29.71
N LEU A 72 2.67 -4.59 29.03
CA LEU A 72 1.90 -5.70 29.59
C LEU A 72 2.50 -7.07 29.25
N HIS A 73 3.73 -7.09 28.75
CA HIS A 73 4.35 -8.33 28.30
C HIS A 73 4.57 -9.34 29.45
N SER A 74 4.60 -10.63 29.11
CA SER A 74 4.73 -11.72 30.08
C SER A 74 3.58 -11.72 31.10
N ASN A 75 2.35 -11.81 30.60
CA ASN A 75 1.12 -11.99 31.38
C ASN A 75 0.31 -13.15 30.77
N ASN A 76 -0.95 -13.32 31.18
CA ASN A 76 -1.86 -14.35 30.67
C ASN A 76 -3.06 -13.73 29.94
N ILE A 77 -2.89 -12.56 29.33
CA ILE A 77 -4.00 -11.79 28.75
C ILE A 77 -4.55 -12.55 27.53
N VAL A 78 -5.85 -12.83 27.55
CA VAL A 78 -6.54 -13.56 26.48
C VAL A 78 -7.26 -12.62 25.51
N VAL A 79 -7.73 -11.48 26.02
CA VAL A 79 -8.44 -10.47 25.23
C VAL A 79 -8.04 -9.06 25.66
N VAL A 80 -7.96 -8.16 24.68
CA VAL A 80 -7.79 -6.71 24.89
C VAL A 80 -9.16 -6.05 24.64
N PRO A 81 -9.65 -5.18 25.55
CA PRO A 81 -10.92 -4.51 25.41
C PRO A 81 -10.91 -3.53 24.23
N GLU A 82 -12.06 -3.39 23.56
CA GLU A 82 -12.25 -2.49 22.42
C GLU A 82 -11.87 -1.04 22.75
N ALA A 83 -12.13 -0.63 24.00
CA ALA A 83 -11.80 0.68 24.51
C ALA A 83 -10.31 1.04 24.39
N ILE A 84 -9.41 0.07 24.21
CA ILE A 84 -7.99 0.34 23.93
C ILE A 84 -7.83 1.30 22.74
N GLY A 85 -8.71 1.22 21.73
CA GLY A 85 -8.68 2.08 20.55
C GLY A 85 -8.91 3.56 20.82
N SER A 86 -9.43 3.91 22.01
CA SER A 86 -9.61 5.30 22.43
C SER A 86 -8.34 5.97 22.98
N LEU A 87 -7.25 5.23 23.18
CA LEU A 87 -5.96 5.77 23.63
C LEU A 87 -5.19 6.47 22.50
N VAL A 88 -5.73 7.58 22.00
CA VAL A 88 -5.21 8.29 20.81
C VAL A 88 -3.75 8.77 20.93
N LYS A 89 -3.19 8.84 22.15
CA LYS A 89 -1.80 9.24 22.42
C LYS A 89 -0.83 8.06 22.52
N LEU A 90 -1.32 6.83 22.51
CA LEU A 90 -0.51 5.64 22.74
C LEU A 90 0.45 5.42 21.57
N GLN A 91 1.75 5.42 21.87
CA GLN A 91 2.83 5.24 20.90
C GLN A 91 3.46 3.84 21.00
N CYS A 92 3.45 3.25 22.20
CA CYS A 92 4.01 1.92 22.44
C CYS A 92 3.01 1.05 23.21
N LEU A 93 2.69 -0.12 22.65
CA LEU A 93 1.89 -1.16 23.28
C LEU A 93 2.63 -2.50 23.18
N ASP A 94 3.07 -3.01 24.33
CA ASP A 94 3.76 -4.30 24.42
C ASP A 94 2.86 -5.34 25.11
N LEU A 95 2.36 -6.28 24.32
CA LEU A 95 1.51 -7.40 24.74
C LEU A 95 2.21 -8.74 24.45
N SER A 96 3.53 -8.75 24.29
CA SER A 96 4.29 -9.98 24.00
C SER A 96 4.19 -10.98 25.15
N ASP A 97 4.37 -12.27 24.88
CA ASP A 97 4.29 -13.34 25.90
C ASP A 97 2.98 -13.28 26.68
N ASN A 98 1.86 -13.38 25.97
CA ASN A 98 0.50 -13.45 26.51
C ASN A 98 -0.26 -14.62 25.87
N ALA A 99 -1.56 -14.73 26.10
CA ALA A 99 -2.42 -15.79 25.58
C ALA A 99 -3.47 -15.25 24.59
N LEU A 100 -3.17 -14.16 23.88
CA LEU A 100 -4.12 -13.54 22.96
C LEU A 100 -4.40 -14.48 21.79
N GLU A 101 -5.67 -14.83 21.58
CA GLU A 101 -6.13 -15.60 20.41
C GLU A 101 -6.53 -14.70 19.24
N ILE A 102 -6.99 -13.49 19.56
CA ILE A 102 -7.40 -12.45 18.61
C ILE A 102 -6.96 -11.07 19.12
N VAL A 103 -6.72 -10.15 18.19
CA VAL A 103 -6.56 -8.71 18.49
C VAL A 103 -7.85 -8.00 18.09
N CYS A 104 -8.40 -7.13 18.93
CA CYS A 104 -9.61 -6.38 18.60
C CYS A 104 -9.38 -5.41 17.40
N PRO A 105 -10.37 -5.20 16.52
CA PRO A 105 -10.25 -4.27 15.38
C PRO A 105 -9.89 -2.84 15.80
N GLU A 106 -10.37 -2.39 16.97
CA GLU A 106 -10.24 -1.03 17.48
C GLU A 106 -8.79 -0.61 17.73
N ILE A 107 -7.85 -1.56 17.80
CA ILE A 107 -6.42 -1.26 17.81
C ILE A 107 -5.99 -0.43 16.58
N GLY A 108 -6.74 -0.53 15.46
CA GLY A 108 -6.56 0.29 14.26
C GLY A 108 -6.82 1.78 14.48
N ARG A 109 -7.61 2.16 15.49
CA ARG A 109 -7.91 3.56 15.82
C ARG A 109 -6.76 4.28 16.52
N LEU A 110 -5.71 3.55 16.93
CA LEU A 110 -4.54 4.08 17.63
C LEU A 110 -3.60 4.83 16.67
N ARG A 111 -3.99 6.04 16.25
CA ARG A 111 -3.28 6.85 15.24
C ARG A 111 -1.84 7.22 15.60
N ALA A 112 -1.51 7.28 16.89
CA ALA A 112 -0.17 7.61 17.37
C ALA A 112 0.74 6.38 17.54
N LEU A 113 0.24 5.16 17.33
CA LEU A 113 0.96 3.94 17.65
C LEU A 113 2.14 3.71 16.69
N ARG A 114 3.34 3.63 17.26
CA ARG A 114 4.60 3.40 16.54
C ARG A 114 5.13 1.99 16.76
N HIS A 115 4.87 1.44 17.94
CA HIS A 115 5.38 0.14 18.36
C HIS A 115 4.24 -0.70 18.93
N LEU A 116 3.86 -1.74 18.19
CA LEU A 116 2.96 -2.79 18.65
C LEU A 116 3.72 -4.10 18.70
N ARG A 117 3.85 -4.69 19.90
CA ARG A 117 4.53 -5.97 20.10
C ARG A 117 3.55 -7.02 20.55
N LEU A 118 3.44 -8.09 19.76
CA LEU A 118 2.49 -9.18 19.95
C LEU A 118 3.17 -10.56 19.93
N ALA A 119 4.51 -10.60 20.00
CA ALA A 119 5.27 -11.84 19.91
C ALA A 119 4.83 -12.85 20.98
N ASN A 120 4.94 -14.15 20.71
CA ASN A 120 4.61 -15.21 21.67
C ASN A 120 3.19 -15.07 22.24
N ASN A 121 2.20 -14.95 21.36
CA ASN A 121 0.77 -15.08 21.64
C ASN A 121 0.20 -16.28 20.87
N GLN A 122 -1.10 -16.53 21.02
CA GLN A 122 -1.83 -17.64 20.38
C GLN A 122 -2.68 -17.15 19.20
N LEU A 123 -2.23 -16.09 18.53
CA LEU A 123 -3.00 -15.41 17.49
C LEU A 123 -3.22 -16.33 16.28
N GLN A 124 -4.46 -16.79 16.10
CA GLN A 124 -4.84 -17.62 14.95
C GLN A 124 -5.30 -16.78 13.77
N PHE A 125 -5.91 -15.62 14.05
CA PHE A 125 -6.43 -14.70 13.04
C PHE A 125 -6.16 -13.25 13.46
N LEU A 126 -5.84 -12.39 12.49
CA LEU A 126 -5.94 -10.94 12.70
C LEU A 126 -7.40 -10.50 12.49
N PRO A 127 -7.84 -9.43 13.16
CA PRO A 127 -9.20 -8.93 12.97
C PRO A 127 -9.44 -8.57 11.50
N PRO A 128 -10.64 -8.82 10.96
CA PRO A 128 -11.05 -8.30 9.66
C PRO A 128 -11.03 -6.78 9.75
N GLY A 129 -9.95 -6.17 9.26
CA GLY A 129 -9.80 -4.72 9.28
C GLY A 129 -10.87 -4.07 8.40
N ASP A 130 -11.45 -2.98 8.89
CA ASP A 130 -12.29 -2.11 8.07
C ASP A 130 -11.43 -1.63 6.87
N PRO A 131 -11.85 -1.84 5.61
CA PRO A 131 -11.07 -1.49 4.43
C PRO A 131 -10.68 0.00 4.38
N SER A 132 -11.36 0.86 5.13
CA SER A 132 -11.10 2.30 5.26
C SER A 132 -10.02 2.70 6.28
N GLU A 133 -9.53 1.79 7.14
CA GLU A 133 -8.54 2.11 8.19
C GLU A 133 -7.17 1.40 8.01
N GLN A 134 -6.81 0.98 6.79
CA GLN A 134 -5.57 0.26 6.50
C GLN A 134 -4.32 1.17 6.48
N LEU A 135 -3.90 1.67 7.64
CA LEU A 135 -2.57 2.26 7.80
C LEU A 135 -1.54 1.15 8.04
N VAL A 136 -0.74 0.90 7.00
CA VAL A 136 0.52 0.14 6.88
C VAL A 136 1.10 -0.43 8.18
N ARG A 137 1.04 -1.76 8.36
CA ARG A 137 1.81 -2.48 9.39
C ARG A 137 3.19 -2.84 8.81
N HIS A 138 4.24 -2.28 9.41
CA HIS A 138 5.63 -2.60 9.09
C HIS A 138 5.93 -4.06 9.48
N PHE A 139 5.99 -4.95 8.50
CA PHE A 139 6.64 -6.25 8.68
C PHE A 139 8.15 -6.00 8.66
N LEU A 140 8.86 -6.28 9.77
CA LEU A 140 10.33 -6.18 9.81
C LEU A 140 10.90 -7.31 8.95
N ILE A 141 11.26 -6.98 7.72
CA ILE A 141 11.96 -7.87 6.79
C ILE A 141 13.45 -7.81 7.14
N GLU A 142 14.03 -8.94 7.50
CA GLU A 142 15.49 -9.08 7.64
C GLU A 142 16.10 -9.28 6.25
N THR A 143 17.04 -8.42 5.87
CA THR A 143 17.78 -8.50 4.62
C THR A 143 19.19 -9.02 4.88
N GLY A 144 19.56 -10.09 4.19
CA GLY A 144 20.92 -10.60 4.08
C GLY A 144 21.52 -10.32 2.70
N PRO A 145 22.79 -10.70 2.46
CA PRO A 145 23.49 -10.39 1.22
C PRO A 145 22.91 -11.08 -0.03
N LYS A 146 22.06 -12.11 0.12
CA LYS A 146 21.41 -12.82 -1.01
C LYS A 146 19.95 -13.21 -0.74
N ASP A 147 19.41 -12.82 0.40
CA ASP A 147 18.17 -13.36 0.93
C ASP A 147 17.40 -12.35 1.78
N VAL A 148 16.10 -12.58 1.89
CA VAL A 148 15.17 -11.82 2.74
C VAL A 148 14.23 -12.78 3.45
N LYS A 149 13.88 -12.46 4.69
CA LYS A 149 12.91 -13.24 5.49
C LYS A 149 12.12 -12.34 6.43
N ILE A 150 10.97 -12.81 6.89
CA ILE A 150 10.24 -12.13 7.96
C ILE A 150 10.96 -12.37 9.30
N LYS A 151 11.34 -11.28 9.96
CA LYS A 151 12.00 -11.34 11.27
C LYS A 151 11.07 -11.94 12.31
N GLY A 152 11.54 -12.96 13.01
CA GLY A 152 10.80 -13.61 14.09
C GLY A 152 9.93 -14.80 13.66
N CYS A 153 9.99 -15.24 12.40
CA CYS A 153 9.36 -16.48 11.96
C CYS A 153 10.43 -17.57 11.67
N PRO A 154 10.70 -18.49 12.61
CA PRO A 154 11.74 -19.51 12.43
C PRO A 154 11.38 -20.61 11.42
N THR A 155 10.10 -20.74 11.08
CA THR A 155 9.57 -21.71 10.10
C THR A 155 9.55 -21.17 8.67
N GLU A 156 9.93 -19.91 8.47
CA GLU A 156 9.83 -19.27 7.16
C GLU A 156 11.08 -19.51 6.30
N PRO A 157 10.91 -19.88 5.02
CA PRO A 157 12.02 -20.01 4.09
C PRO A 157 12.66 -18.66 3.76
N TYR A 158 13.95 -18.70 3.43
CA TYR A 158 14.69 -17.56 2.91
C TYR A 158 14.29 -17.31 1.46
N PHE A 159 13.94 -16.07 1.11
CA PHE A 159 13.60 -15.68 -0.25
C PHE A 159 14.76 -14.94 -0.90
N GLY A 160 15.11 -15.26 -2.14
CA GLY A 160 16.23 -14.60 -2.83
C GLY A 160 16.04 -13.11 -3.15
N SER A 161 14.85 -12.55 -2.92
CA SER A 161 14.56 -11.12 -3.06
C SER A 161 13.26 -10.73 -2.34
N LEU A 162 13.12 -9.44 -2.03
CA LEU A 162 11.89 -8.85 -1.48
C LEU A 162 10.67 -9.16 -2.36
N SER A 163 10.83 -9.10 -3.67
CA SER A 163 9.76 -9.42 -4.63
C SER A 163 9.32 -10.89 -4.56
N ALA A 164 10.24 -11.81 -4.33
CA ALA A 164 9.92 -13.23 -4.18
C ALA A 164 9.15 -13.50 -2.88
N LEU A 165 9.56 -12.85 -1.77
CA LEU A 165 8.84 -12.90 -0.50
C LEU A 165 7.40 -12.38 -0.67
N VAL A 166 7.24 -11.19 -1.25
CA VAL A 166 5.92 -10.57 -1.46
C VAL A 166 5.06 -11.38 -2.44
N SER A 167 5.64 -11.96 -3.49
CA SER A 167 4.92 -12.79 -4.45
C SER A 167 4.48 -14.11 -3.85
N GLN A 168 5.33 -14.77 -3.06
CA GLN A 168 4.96 -16.06 -2.46
C GLN A 168 3.88 -15.88 -1.41
N HIS A 169 4.01 -14.87 -0.54
CA HIS A 169 3.02 -14.58 0.50
C HIS A 169 1.72 -13.96 -0.02
N SER A 170 1.69 -13.47 -1.27
CA SER A 170 0.44 -13.07 -1.94
C SER A 170 -0.31 -14.24 -2.58
N ILE A 171 0.40 -15.29 -3.00
CA ILE A 171 -0.20 -16.52 -3.58
C ILE A 171 -0.61 -17.50 -2.48
N SER A 172 0.27 -17.75 -1.51
CA SER A 172 0.01 -18.58 -0.33
C SER A 172 0.41 -17.81 0.92
N PRO A 173 -0.51 -17.45 1.82
CA PRO A 173 -0.15 -16.79 3.08
C PRO A 173 0.52 -17.82 4.01
N ILE A 174 1.86 -17.90 3.95
CA ILE A 174 2.62 -18.91 4.72
C ILE A 174 2.79 -18.45 6.17
N SER A 175 3.18 -17.19 6.37
CA SER A 175 3.46 -16.62 7.70
C SER A 175 2.71 -15.32 7.95
N LEU A 176 2.03 -14.80 6.93
CA LEU A 176 1.29 -13.55 7.04
C LEU A 176 -0.16 -13.84 7.41
N PRO A 177 -0.69 -13.21 8.46
CA PRO A 177 -2.07 -13.40 8.90
C PRO A 177 -3.11 -12.81 7.95
N CYS A 178 -2.67 -12.13 6.89
CA CYS A 178 -3.51 -11.68 5.79
C CYS A 178 -2.77 -11.85 4.46
N CYS A 179 -3.53 -12.08 3.39
CA CYS A 179 -3.01 -12.09 2.04
C CYS A 179 -2.45 -10.71 1.70
N LEU A 180 -1.16 -10.63 1.33
CA LEU A 180 -0.57 -9.40 0.84
C LEU A 180 -1.24 -9.02 -0.48
N ARG A 181 -2.12 -8.02 -0.43
CA ARG A 181 -2.60 -7.36 -1.64
C ARG A 181 -1.58 -6.32 -2.04
N ILE A 182 -0.83 -6.61 -3.09
CA ILE A 182 0.02 -5.62 -3.74
C ILE A 182 -0.93 -4.55 -4.29
N PRO A 183 -0.89 -3.30 -3.79
CA PRO A 183 -1.75 -2.24 -4.28
C PRO A 183 -1.51 -2.07 -5.77
N SER A 184 -2.58 -2.02 -6.56
CA SER A 184 -2.46 -1.78 -8.01
C SER A 184 -2.10 -0.34 -8.36
N LYS A 185 -1.94 0.53 -7.34
CA LYS A 185 -1.64 1.98 -7.39
C LYS A 185 -0.58 2.35 -6.35
N ASP A 186 0.17 3.40 -6.63
CA ASP A 186 1.31 3.89 -5.84
C ASP A 186 0.83 4.72 -4.62
N PRO A 187 1.34 4.49 -3.38
CA PRO A 187 0.82 5.15 -2.16
C PRO A 187 1.03 6.68 -2.07
N LEU A 188 1.71 7.29 -3.03
CA LEU A 188 1.97 8.74 -3.06
C LEU A 188 0.83 9.55 -3.73
N GLU A 189 -0.26 8.92 -4.15
CA GLU A 189 -1.39 9.56 -4.86
C GLU A 189 -2.52 10.14 -3.97
N GLU A 190 -2.43 10.12 -2.63
CA GLU A 190 -3.55 10.58 -1.77
C GLU A 190 -3.70 12.11 -1.69
N THR A 191 -4.66 12.66 -2.44
CA THR A 191 -5.44 13.83 -2.02
C THR A 191 -6.82 13.38 -1.53
N PRO A 192 -7.40 14.04 -0.49
CA PRO A 192 -8.61 13.54 0.17
C PRO A 192 -9.87 13.81 -0.68
N GLU A 193 -10.54 12.74 -1.12
CA GLU A 193 -11.88 12.82 -1.73
C GLU A 193 -12.97 12.97 -0.65
N ALA A 194 -13.78 14.02 -0.78
CA ALA A 194 -15.01 14.21 -0.01
C ALA A 194 -16.10 13.21 -0.47
N PRO A 195 -17.07 12.84 0.40
CA PRO A 195 -18.06 11.82 0.08
C PRO A 195 -19.06 12.36 -0.94
N VAL A 196 -19.29 11.61 -2.03
CA VAL A 196 -20.30 11.95 -3.05
C VAL A 196 -21.51 11.03 -2.87
N PRO A 197 -22.74 11.58 -2.84
CA PRO A 197 -23.96 10.81 -2.64
C PRO A 197 -24.31 9.98 -3.89
N THR A 198 -25.06 8.93 -3.62
CA THR A 198 -25.70 8.01 -4.56
C THR A 198 -26.59 8.73 -5.57
N ASN A 199 -26.29 8.50 -6.85
CA ASN A 199 -27.16 8.48 -8.05
C ASN A 199 -26.62 9.35 -9.21
N MET A 200 -25.96 8.74 -10.20
CA MET A 200 -26.29 8.85 -11.65
C MET A 200 -25.18 8.32 -12.59
N SER A 201 -25.62 7.52 -13.59
CA SER A 201 -25.04 7.24 -14.92
C SER A 201 -23.86 6.26 -15.07
N THR A 202 -24.22 5.03 -15.49
CA THR A 202 -23.39 3.86 -15.83
C THR A 202 -22.40 4.03 -17.00
N ALA A 203 -22.36 5.15 -17.71
CA ALA A 203 -21.36 5.40 -18.76
C ALA A 203 -20.06 6.03 -18.21
N ALA A 204 -20.18 6.86 -17.17
CA ALA A 204 -19.03 7.50 -16.54
C ALA A 204 -18.18 6.48 -15.75
N ASP A 205 -18.83 5.51 -15.11
CA ASP A 205 -18.14 4.45 -14.37
C ASP A 205 -17.44 3.44 -15.30
N LEU A 206 -18.00 3.15 -16.49
CA LEU A 206 -17.33 2.35 -17.52
C LEU A 206 -16.12 3.09 -18.10
N LEU A 207 -16.22 4.41 -18.33
CA LEU A 207 -15.08 5.25 -18.71
C LEU A 207 -14.01 5.32 -17.60
N ARG A 208 -14.43 5.27 -16.32
CA ARG A 208 -13.52 5.19 -15.16
C ARG A 208 -12.80 3.85 -15.04
N GLN A 209 -13.46 2.73 -15.38
CA GLN A 209 -12.82 1.40 -15.38
C GLN A 209 -11.71 1.28 -16.44
N GLY A 210 -11.83 2.06 -17.52
CA GLY A 210 -10.87 2.14 -18.60
C GLY A 210 -10.97 0.98 -19.60
N ALA A 211 -10.58 1.22 -20.84
CA ALA A 211 -10.53 0.20 -21.89
C ALA A 211 -9.14 -0.45 -21.91
N ALA A 212 -9.12 -1.75 -22.21
CA ALA A 212 -7.90 -2.54 -22.34
C ALA A 212 -7.88 -3.24 -23.69
N CYS A 213 -6.71 -3.24 -24.31
CA CYS A 213 -6.44 -3.84 -25.62
C CYS A 213 -5.04 -4.47 -25.63
N SER A 214 -4.78 -5.36 -26.57
CA SER A 214 -3.43 -5.87 -26.80
C SER A 214 -2.84 -5.19 -28.03
N VAL A 215 -1.62 -4.68 -27.92
CA VAL A 215 -0.93 -3.96 -28.99
C VAL A 215 0.53 -4.40 -29.05
N LEU A 216 1.20 -4.14 -30.17
CA LEU A 216 2.63 -4.41 -30.31
C LEU A 216 3.43 -3.17 -29.89
N TYR A 217 4.33 -3.33 -28.93
CA TYR A 217 5.25 -2.30 -28.49
C TYR A 217 6.49 -2.32 -29.39
N LEU A 218 6.72 -1.23 -30.12
CA LEU A 218 7.86 -1.11 -31.04
C LEU A 218 9.09 -0.60 -30.31
N THR A 219 9.02 0.62 -29.79
CA THR A 219 10.17 1.28 -29.16
C THR A 219 9.76 2.49 -28.32
N SER A 220 10.73 3.02 -27.58
CA SER A 220 10.65 4.27 -26.85
C SER A 220 11.78 5.17 -27.29
N VAL A 221 11.47 6.39 -27.73
CA VAL A 221 12.47 7.35 -28.20
C VAL A 221 12.37 8.60 -27.35
N GLU A 222 13.49 9.03 -26.80
CA GLU A 222 13.58 10.32 -26.11
C GLU A 222 13.47 11.42 -27.16
N THR A 223 12.49 12.30 -26.98
CA THR A 223 12.20 13.42 -27.89
C THR A 223 12.64 14.75 -27.33
N GLU A 224 13.33 14.76 -26.19
CA GLU A 224 13.85 15.96 -25.51
C GLU A 224 12.72 17.00 -25.31
N SER A 225 12.83 18.18 -25.92
CA SER A 225 11.83 19.24 -25.89
C SER A 225 10.74 19.11 -26.96
N LEU A 226 10.85 18.18 -27.91
CA LEU A 226 9.83 17.98 -28.95
C LEU A 226 8.58 17.35 -28.36
N THR A 227 7.42 17.87 -28.77
CA THR A 227 6.10 17.43 -28.34
C THR A 227 5.16 17.28 -29.54
N GLY A 228 3.91 16.86 -29.30
CA GLY A 228 2.88 16.86 -30.33
C GLY A 228 3.15 15.88 -31.48
N PRO A 229 2.61 16.16 -32.68
CA PRO A 229 2.81 15.31 -33.86
C PRO A 229 4.27 15.14 -34.27
N GLN A 230 5.11 16.16 -34.04
CA GLN A 230 6.53 16.12 -34.41
C GLN A 230 7.32 15.10 -33.58
N ALA A 231 6.99 14.94 -32.30
CA ALA A 231 7.59 13.92 -31.45
C ALA A 231 7.25 12.50 -31.94
N VAL A 232 5.98 12.26 -32.30
CA VAL A 232 5.55 10.98 -32.89
C VAL A 232 6.26 10.72 -34.22
N ALA A 233 6.36 11.73 -35.09
CA ALA A 233 7.06 11.61 -36.35
C ALA A 233 8.55 11.25 -36.18
N ARG A 234 9.25 11.88 -35.22
CA ARG A 234 10.67 11.59 -34.90
C ARG A 234 10.82 10.15 -34.40
N ALA A 235 9.94 9.70 -33.50
CA ALA A 235 9.99 8.35 -32.96
C ALA A 235 9.74 7.29 -34.04
N SER A 236 8.75 7.49 -34.92
CA SER A 236 8.50 6.62 -36.07
C SER A 236 9.69 6.58 -37.04
N SER A 237 10.30 7.73 -37.35
CA SER A 237 11.51 7.77 -38.19
C SER A 237 12.65 6.96 -37.58
N ALA A 238 12.88 7.12 -36.27
CA ALA A 238 13.93 6.40 -35.55
C ALA A 238 13.65 4.89 -35.46
N ALA A 239 12.38 4.49 -35.31
CA ALA A 239 12.00 3.07 -35.30
C ALA A 239 12.23 2.41 -36.66
N LEU A 240 11.85 3.08 -37.75
CA LEU A 240 11.96 2.57 -39.12
C LEU A 240 13.40 2.61 -39.66
N SER A 241 14.26 3.49 -39.15
CA SER A 241 15.67 3.56 -39.53
C SER A 241 16.60 2.70 -38.67
N CYS A 242 16.07 2.08 -37.61
CA CYS A 242 16.85 1.26 -36.69
C CYS A 242 17.21 -0.09 -37.35
N SER A 243 18.51 -0.39 -37.43
CA SER A 243 19.02 -1.67 -37.90
C SER A 243 19.95 -2.28 -36.84
N PRO A 244 19.65 -3.46 -36.28
CA PRO A 244 18.52 -4.34 -36.63
C PRO A 244 17.16 -3.77 -36.18
N ASN A 245 16.10 -4.13 -36.91
CA ASN A 245 14.73 -3.69 -36.57
C ASN A 245 14.40 -4.09 -35.11
N PRO A 246 13.79 -3.19 -34.32
CA PRO A 246 13.34 -3.53 -32.98
C PRO A 246 12.36 -4.70 -33.05
N VAL A 247 12.55 -5.69 -32.18
CA VAL A 247 11.65 -6.85 -32.06
C VAL A 247 10.42 -6.40 -31.28
N PRO A 248 9.23 -6.32 -31.91
CA PRO A 248 8.04 -5.86 -31.22
C PRO A 248 7.63 -6.87 -30.13
N ALA A 249 7.16 -6.37 -28.99
CA ALA A 249 6.62 -7.21 -27.92
C ALA A 249 5.12 -6.97 -27.74
N ILE A 250 4.34 -8.04 -27.55
CA ILE A 250 2.90 -7.91 -27.27
C ILE A 250 2.74 -7.37 -25.84
N VAL A 251 2.12 -6.20 -25.73
CA VAL A 251 1.83 -5.56 -24.46
C VAL A 251 0.33 -5.34 -24.30
N HIS A 252 -0.15 -5.52 -23.09
CA HIS A 252 -1.51 -5.20 -22.70
C HIS A 252 -1.58 -3.70 -22.39
N PHE A 253 -2.30 -2.97 -23.22
CA PHE A 253 -2.44 -1.53 -23.23
C PHE A 253 -3.80 -1.14 -22.64
N LYS A 254 -3.78 -0.57 -21.43
CA LYS A 254 -4.97 -0.11 -20.73
C LYS A 254 -4.98 1.41 -20.63
N VAL A 255 -6.07 2.03 -21.08
CA VAL A 255 -6.35 3.46 -20.96
C VAL A 255 -7.45 3.65 -19.93
N SER A 256 -7.20 4.41 -18.87
CA SER A 256 -8.22 4.78 -17.88
C SER A 256 -8.11 6.27 -17.56
N ALA A 257 -9.03 6.80 -16.76
CA ALA A 257 -8.97 8.20 -16.31
C ALA A 257 -7.65 8.55 -15.59
N GLN A 258 -6.95 7.56 -15.01
CA GLN A 258 -5.67 7.76 -14.33
C GLN A 258 -4.47 7.86 -15.29
N GLY A 259 -4.60 7.42 -16.55
CA GLY A 259 -3.53 7.44 -17.54
C GLY A 259 -3.45 6.15 -18.37
N ILE A 260 -2.25 5.83 -18.84
CA ILE A 260 -1.98 4.66 -19.68
C ILE A 260 -1.14 3.65 -18.90
N THR A 261 -1.55 2.39 -18.88
CA THR A 261 -0.80 1.29 -18.27
C THR A 261 -0.43 0.26 -19.32
N LEU A 262 0.85 -0.08 -19.40
CA LEU A 262 1.40 -1.12 -20.27
C LEU A 262 1.85 -2.31 -19.41
N THR A 263 1.46 -3.52 -19.77
CA THR A 263 1.90 -4.76 -19.10
C THR A 263 2.44 -5.73 -20.14
N ASP A 264 3.69 -6.17 -20.01
CA ASP A 264 4.27 -7.20 -20.87
C ASP A 264 4.03 -8.56 -20.22
N ASN A 265 3.13 -9.36 -20.81
CA ASN A 265 2.79 -10.68 -20.28
C ASN A 265 3.95 -11.69 -20.43
N GLN A 266 4.86 -11.47 -21.38
CA GLN A 266 6.02 -12.34 -21.62
C GLN A 266 7.24 -11.93 -20.77
N ARG A 267 7.17 -10.80 -20.06
CA ARG A 267 8.23 -10.26 -19.18
C ARG A 267 9.58 -10.11 -19.87
N LYS A 268 9.58 -9.75 -21.15
CA LYS A 268 10.81 -9.62 -21.96
C LYS A 268 11.41 -8.22 -21.88
N LEU A 269 10.57 -7.18 -21.86
CA LEU A 269 11.04 -5.78 -21.86
C LEU A 269 10.85 -5.09 -20.50
N PHE A 270 9.69 -5.26 -19.87
CA PHE A 270 9.37 -4.68 -18.56
C PHE A 270 8.16 -5.37 -17.95
N PHE A 271 8.07 -5.57 -16.64
CA PHE A 271 6.90 -6.23 -16.04
C PHE A 271 5.60 -5.41 -16.21
N ARG A 272 5.64 -4.12 -15.84
CA ARG A 272 4.52 -3.19 -15.95
C ARG A 272 5.03 -1.74 -15.92
N ARG A 273 4.46 -0.86 -16.74
CA ARG A 273 4.74 0.58 -16.73
C ARG A 273 3.43 1.36 -16.69
N HIS A 274 3.37 2.37 -15.83
CA HIS A 274 2.22 3.26 -15.72
C HIS A 274 2.64 4.69 -16.03
N TYR A 275 1.88 5.34 -16.91
CA TYR A 275 2.06 6.72 -17.32
C TYR A 275 0.85 7.51 -16.81
N PRO A 276 0.99 8.33 -15.76
CA PRO A 276 -0.12 9.07 -15.20
C PRO A 276 -0.64 10.08 -16.23
N VAL A 277 -1.94 10.39 -16.20
CA VAL A 277 -2.59 11.33 -17.13
C VAL A 277 -1.88 12.69 -17.19
N ASN A 278 -1.32 13.14 -16.07
CA ASN A 278 -0.55 14.39 -15.98
C ASN A 278 0.77 14.37 -16.74
N SER A 279 1.35 13.19 -16.97
CA SER A 279 2.56 13.03 -17.76
C SER A 279 2.27 12.99 -19.26
N ILE A 280 1.09 12.54 -19.66
CA ILE A 280 0.72 12.36 -21.07
C ILE A 280 0.35 13.72 -21.66
N THR A 281 1.13 14.15 -22.64
CA THR A 281 1.00 15.45 -23.29
C THR A 281 0.29 15.36 -24.63
N PHE A 282 0.48 14.25 -25.36
CA PHE A 282 -0.07 14.09 -26.70
C PHE A 282 -0.24 12.62 -27.09
N SER A 283 -1.18 12.32 -27.98
CA SER A 283 -1.32 11.00 -28.61
C SER A 283 -1.86 11.14 -30.03
N SER A 284 -1.25 10.47 -31.00
CA SER A 284 -1.75 10.42 -32.37
C SER A 284 -1.29 9.15 -33.08
N THR A 285 -1.91 8.83 -34.22
CA THR A 285 -1.27 7.98 -35.22
C THR A 285 -0.05 8.69 -35.82
N ASP A 286 0.80 7.94 -36.54
CA ASP A 286 1.92 8.55 -37.24
C ASP A 286 1.40 9.63 -38.23
N PRO A 287 1.88 10.89 -38.14
CA PRO A 287 1.36 11.98 -38.97
C PRO A 287 1.74 11.86 -40.45
N GLN A 288 2.68 10.97 -40.79
CA GLN A 288 3.06 10.67 -42.18
C GLN A 288 2.37 9.38 -42.69
N ASP A 289 1.44 8.82 -41.91
CA ASP A 289 0.71 7.56 -42.19
C ASP A 289 1.63 6.39 -42.55
N ARG A 290 2.84 6.37 -41.98
CA ARG A 290 3.80 5.28 -42.18
C ARG A 290 3.31 4.04 -41.45
N ARG A 291 3.63 2.88 -42.04
CA ARG A 291 3.22 1.57 -41.52
C ARG A 291 4.40 0.75 -41.10
N TRP A 292 4.20 -0.07 -40.07
CA TRP A 292 5.17 -1.07 -39.68
C TRP A 292 5.06 -2.28 -40.60
N THR A 293 6.18 -2.84 -41.04
CA THR A 293 6.19 -4.05 -41.86
C THR A 293 6.48 -5.23 -40.96
N ASN A 294 5.51 -6.12 -40.82
CA ASN A 294 5.62 -7.30 -39.98
C ASN A 294 6.52 -8.37 -40.61
N PRO A 295 7.07 -9.29 -39.79
CA PRO A 295 7.84 -10.42 -40.31
C PRO A 295 7.06 -11.31 -41.30
N ASP A 296 5.74 -11.30 -41.24
CA ASP A 296 4.83 -12.03 -42.13
C ASP A 296 4.54 -11.29 -43.46
N GLY A 297 5.11 -10.11 -43.66
CA GLY A 297 4.92 -9.27 -44.85
C GLY A 297 3.67 -8.39 -44.82
N THR A 298 2.86 -8.44 -43.76
CA THR A 298 1.71 -7.54 -43.58
C THR A 298 2.17 -6.14 -43.15
N THR A 299 1.29 -5.14 -43.31
CA THR A 299 1.57 -3.78 -42.83
C THR A 299 0.49 -3.29 -41.88
N SER A 300 0.93 -2.76 -40.74
CA SER A 300 0.03 -2.29 -39.68
C SER A 300 0.24 -0.81 -39.39
N LYS A 301 -0.81 -0.17 -38.88
CA LYS A 301 -0.75 1.26 -38.53
C LYS A 301 0.11 1.48 -37.29
N ILE A 302 0.91 2.53 -37.35
CA ILE A 302 1.74 2.99 -36.24
C ILE A 302 0.98 4.09 -35.49
N PHE A 303 1.01 4.02 -34.17
CA PHE A 303 0.55 5.09 -33.30
C PHE A 303 1.45 5.26 -32.10
N GLY A 304 1.36 6.42 -31.45
CA GLY A 304 2.16 6.69 -30.28
C GLY A 304 1.56 7.74 -29.37
N PHE A 305 2.09 7.78 -28.16
CA PHE A 305 1.81 8.87 -27.22
C PHE A 305 3.12 9.42 -26.66
N VAL A 306 3.08 10.71 -26.34
CA VAL A 306 4.18 11.46 -25.76
C VAL A 306 3.88 11.65 -24.28
N ALA A 307 4.84 11.26 -23.45
CA ALA A 307 4.78 11.44 -22.02
C ALA A 307 6.06 12.07 -21.48
N LYS A 308 5.93 12.81 -20.37
CA LYS A 308 7.09 13.33 -19.64
C LYS A 308 7.84 12.18 -18.96
N LYS A 309 9.17 12.23 -18.99
CA LYS A 309 10.03 11.21 -18.37
C LYS A 309 9.91 11.27 -16.83
N PRO A 310 9.69 10.14 -16.14
CA PRO A 310 9.75 10.09 -14.69
C PRO A 310 11.13 10.54 -14.19
N GLY A 311 11.19 11.58 -13.37
CA GLY A 311 12.43 12.16 -12.83
C GLY A 311 13.00 13.35 -13.59
N SER A 312 12.58 13.60 -14.84
CA SER A 312 13.02 14.75 -15.66
C SER A 312 11.81 15.42 -16.32
N PRO A 313 11.16 16.42 -15.69
CA PRO A 313 9.91 16.99 -16.20
C PRO A 313 10.06 17.83 -17.47
N TRP A 314 11.29 18.15 -17.87
CA TRP A 314 11.67 18.84 -19.11
C TRP A 314 11.98 17.90 -20.28
N GLU A 315 12.10 16.59 -20.02
CA GLU A 315 12.33 15.58 -21.06
C GLU A 315 11.02 14.88 -21.44
N ASN A 316 10.75 14.83 -22.74
CA ASN A 316 9.65 14.08 -23.32
C ASN A 316 10.16 12.77 -23.90
N VAL A 317 9.33 11.74 -23.81
CA VAL A 317 9.56 10.44 -24.39
C VAL A 317 8.33 10.05 -25.20
N CYS A 318 8.55 9.63 -26.43
CA CYS A 318 7.50 9.11 -27.29
C CYS A 318 7.56 7.58 -27.29
N HIS A 319 6.43 6.97 -26.94
CA HIS A 319 6.26 5.51 -26.98
C HIS A 319 5.48 5.13 -28.23
N LEU A 320 6.05 4.22 -29.01
CA LEU A 320 5.55 3.85 -30.32
C LEU A 320 5.00 2.42 -30.30
N PHE A 321 3.84 2.26 -30.92
CA PHE A 321 3.06 1.04 -30.95
C PHE A 321 2.56 0.75 -32.35
N GLU A 322 2.22 -0.51 -32.55
CA GLU A 322 1.63 -1.03 -33.77
C GLU A 322 0.30 -1.72 -33.46
N GLU A 323 -0.63 -1.57 -34.38
CA GLU A 323 -1.91 -2.27 -34.39
C GLU A 323 -1.72 -3.80 -34.47
N LEU A 324 -2.32 -4.52 -33.53
CA LEU A 324 -2.30 -6.00 -33.48
C LEU A 324 -3.65 -6.61 -33.85
N ASP A 325 -4.75 -6.02 -33.37
CA ASP A 325 -6.11 -6.54 -33.53
C ASP A 325 -6.93 -5.61 -34.42
N PRO A 326 -7.48 -6.09 -35.56
CA PRO A 326 -8.31 -5.27 -36.46
C PRO A 326 -9.62 -4.80 -35.81
N ASP A 327 -10.14 -5.48 -34.78
CA ASP A 327 -11.32 -5.05 -34.04
C ASP A 327 -11.02 -3.86 -33.12
N GLN A 328 -9.74 -3.58 -32.87
CA GLN A 328 -9.27 -2.48 -32.02
C GLN A 328 -8.22 -1.63 -32.75
N PRO A 329 -8.62 -0.91 -33.82
CA PRO A 329 -7.67 -0.22 -34.69
C PRO A 329 -6.97 0.95 -33.99
N ALA A 330 -5.77 1.30 -34.46
CA ALA A 330 -4.96 2.36 -33.87
C ALA A 330 -5.71 3.70 -33.73
N ASN A 331 -6.55 4.05 -34.71
CA ASN A 331 -7.38 5.26 -34.66
C ASN A 331 -8.39 5.24 -33.51
N ALA A 332 -9.00 4.09 -33.20
CA ALA A 332 -9.95 3.95 -32.11
C ALA A 332 -9.26 4.14 -30.75
N ILE A 333 -8.06 3.54 -30.59
CA ILE A 333 -7.24 3.67 -29.39
C ILE A 333 -6.84 5.14 -29.17
N VAL A 334 -6.30 5.81 -30.20
CA VAL A 334 -5.91 7.23 -30.13
C VAL A 334 -7.11 8.13 -29.83
N THR A 335 -8.26 7.86 -30.45
CA THR A 335 -9.50 8.61 -30.19
C THR A 335 -9.96 8.43 -28.75
N PHE A 336 -9.84 7.22 -28.21
CA PHE A 336 -10.19 6.93 -26.82
C PHE A 336 -9.24 7.64 -25.84
N ILE A 337 -7.92 7.59 -26.07
CA ILE A 337 -6.93 8.33 -25.28
C ILE A 337 -7.26 9.83 -25.30
N THR A 338 -7.52 10.40 -26.48
CA THR A 338 -7.84 11.81 -26.63
C THR A 338 -9.12 12.17 -25.89
N LYS A 339 -10.18 11.35 -25.98
CA LYS A 339 -11.45 11.62 -25.28
C LYS A 339 -11.34 11.49 -23.76
N VAL A 340 -10.65 10.47 -23.27
CA VAL A 340 -10.59 10.14 -21.84
C VAL A 340 -9.55 10.98 -21.10
N LEU A 341 -8.39 11.22 -21.71
CA LEU A 341 -7.25 11.89 -21.05
C LEU A 341 -7.12 13.37 -21.42
N LEU A 342 -7.38 13.72 -22.68
CA LEU A 342 -7.16 15.09 -23.19
C LEU A 342 -8.46 15.89 -23.31
N GLY A 343 -9.62 15.22 -23.40
CA GLY A 343 -10.94 15.83 -23.46
C GLY A 343 -11.41 16.43 -22.13
N GLN A 344 -10.82 16.02 -21.00
CA GLN A 344 -11.10 16.60 -19.68
C GLN A 344 -10.33 17.92 -19.42
N ARG A 345 -9.46 18.36 -20.34
CA ARG A 345 -8.65 19.59 -20.22
C ARG A 345 -9.29 20.82 -20.88
N LYS A 346 -10.56 20.76 -21.30
CA LYS A 346 -11.28 21.89 -21.91
C LYS A 346 -12.30 22.50 -20.96
#